data_AF-A0A9P8C3D8-F1
#
_entry.id   AF-A0A9P8C3D8-F1
#
_cell.length_a   1.000
_cell.length_b   1.000
_cell.length_c   1.000
_cell.angle_alpha   90.00
_cell.angle_beta   90.00
_cell.angle_gamma   90.00
#
_symmetry.space_group_name_H-M   'P 1'
#
loop_
_entity.id
_entity.type
_entity.pdbx_description
1 polymer ?
#
loop_
_entity_poly.entity_id
_entity_poly.type
_entity_poly.pdbx_seq_one_letter_code
_entity_poly.pdbx_strand_id
1 'polypeptide(L)'
;MTRHKCAPLMGRILQRFFLAHLQYYQILGPFFDGKILGKVPVETAILKFNASKPINMLETFPLHHHKETKAVIENLVGCGQRFCSLMGTRHRQYNGRAFQMKKGKPIRITIKGRIMVDPVKF
;
A
#
# COMPACT_ATOMS: atom_id res chain seq x y z
N MET A 1 9.27 17.45 -0.12
CA MET A 1 9.22 15.98 -0.09
C MET A 1 7.80 15.53 0.22
N THR A 2 7.00 15.30 -0.81
CA THR A 2 5.62 14.85 -0.70
C THR A 2 5.59 13.39 -0.27
N ARG A 3 5.16 13.14 0.97
CA ARG A 3 4.89 11.80 1.48
C ARG A 3 3.67 11.25 0.75
N HIS A 4 3.89 10.54 -0.35
CA HIS A 4 2.85 9.72 -0.95
C HIS A 4 2.48 8.64 0.07
N LYS A 5 1.22 8.66 0.52
CA LYS A 5 0.67 7.68 1.45
C LYS A 5 0.61 6.33 0.74
N CYS A 6 1.66 5.52 0.85
CA CYS A 6 1.60 4.12 0.48
C CYS A 6 0.61 3.41 1.41
N ALA A 7 -0.40 2.74 0.85
CA ALA A 7 -1.30 1.90 1.61
C ALA A 7 -0.50 0.77 2.29
N PRO A 8 -0.78 0.44 3.56
CA PRO A 8 -0.03 -0.59 4.27
C PRO A 8 -0.36 -1.97 3.68
N LEU A 9 0.59 -2.53 2.93
CA LEU A 9 0.60 -3.95 2.58
C LEU A 9 1.28 -4.69 3.75
N MET A 10 0.59 -5.72 4.27
CA MET A 10 0.99 -6.65 5.34
C MET A 10 2.46 -6.57 5.76
N GLY A 11 2.72 -5.97 6.92
CA GLY A 11 4.05 -6.01 7.53
C GLY A 11 4.09 -6.88 8.79
N ARG A 12 5.29 -7.31 9.17
CA ARG A 12 5.53 -8.06 10.42
C ARG A 12 5.78 -7.08 11.56
N ILE A 13 5.13 -7.28 12.71
CA ILE A 13 5.42 -6.55 13.94
C ILE A 13 6.84 -6.96 14.40
N LEU A 14 7.76 -6.01 14.46
CA LEU A 14 9.14 -6.27 14.88
C LEU A 14 9.31 -6.12 16.39
N GLN A 15 8.72 -5.08 16.97
CA GLN A 15 8.80 -4.82 18.41
C GLN A 15 7.50 -4.19 18.90
N ARG A 16 7.04 -4.67 20.07
CA ARG A 16 6.00 -4.06 20.87
C ARG A 16 6.69 -3.25 21.94
N PHE A 17 6.39 -1.98 21.99
CA PHE A 17 6.97 -1.11 22.98
C PHE A 17 5.87 -0.31 23.68
N PHE A 18 6.15 0.08 24.91
CA PHE A 18 5.30 0.93 25.73
C PHE A 18 6.12 2.16 26.16
N LEU A 19 5.71 3.34 25.70
CA LEU A 19 6.20 4.62 26.19
C LEU A 19 4.97 5.38 26.63
N ALA A 20 4.95 5.85 27.89
CA ALA A 20 3.89 6.69 28.44
C ALA A 20 2.45 6.16 28.20
N HIS A 21 2.22 4.85 28.35
CA HIS A 21 0.92 4.17 28.10
C HIS A 21 0.39 4.18 26.65
N LEU A 22 1.19 4.54 25.65
CA LEU A 22 0.86 4.31 24.24
C LEU A 22 1.35 2.93 23.79
N GLN A 23 0.50 2.20 23.06
CA GLN A 23 0.90 0.99 22.33
C GLN A 23 1.30 1.38 20.91
N TYR A 24 2.59 1.26 20.62
CA TYR A 24 3.12 1.44 19.27
C TYR A 24 3.60 0.11 18.70
N TYR A 25 3.30 -0.07 17.41
CA TYR A 25 3.69 -1.22 16.63
C TYR A 25 4.65 -0.72 15.56
N GLN A 26 5.93 -1.08 15.70
CA GLN A 26 6.85 -0.94 14.59
C GLN A 26 6.64 -2.13 13.66
N ILE A 27 6.17 -1.84 12.45
CA ILE A 27 5.86 -2.84 11.45
C ILE A 27 6.88 -2.72 10.33
N LEU A 28 7.50 -3.82 9.92
CA LEU A 28 8.35 -3.80 8.73
C LEU A 28 7.46 -3.97 7.49
N GLY A 29 7.28 -2.88 6.73
CA GLY A 29 6.45 -2.83 5.52
C GLY A 29 7.29 -2.96 4.25
N PRO A 30 6.73 -3.46 3.14
CA PRO A 30 7.42 -3.50 1.86
C PRO A 30 7.61 -2.09 1.29
N PHE A 31 8.77 -1.83 0.69
CA PHE A 31 9.09 -0.57 0.00
C PHE A 31 9.82 -0.87 -1.30
N PHE A 32 9.52 -0.11 -2.35
CA PHE A 32 10.15 -0.25 -3.66
C PHE A 32 10.75 1.09 -4.08
N ASP A 33 12.06 1.10 -4.34
CA ASP A 33 12.82 2.30 -4.73
C ASP A 33 12.92 2.50 -6.25
N GLY A 34 12.27 1.63 -7.03
CA GLY A 34 12.36 1.58 -8.48
C GLY A 34 13.29 0.49 -9.03
N LYS A 35 14.10 -0.14 -8.18
CA LYS A 35 15.03 -1.21 -8.56
C LYS A 35 14.87 -2.44 -7.68
N ILE A 36 14.80 -2.24 -6.36
CA ILE A 36 14.84 -3.29 -5.37
C ILE A 36 13.56 -3.23 -4.52
N LEU A 37 12.91 -4.38 -4.37
CA LEU A 37 11.86 -4.55 -3.37
C LEU A 37 12.53 -4.84 -2.02
N GLY A 38 12.52 -3.83 -1.15
CA GLY A 38 13.04 -3.93 0.20
C GLY A 38 11.92 -3.94 1.23
N LYS A 39 12.33 -3.81 2.49
CA LYS A 39 11.41 -3.51 3.57
C LYS A 39 11.94 -2.35 4.38
N VAL A 40 11.06 -1.47 4.81
CA VAL A 40 11.38 -0.32 5.65
C VAL A 40 10.52 -0.36 6.91
N PRO A 41 11.04 0.12 8.04
CA PRO A 41 10.22 0.31 9.23
C PRO A 41 9.13 1.34 8.92
N VAL A 42 7.89 0.92 9.14
CA VAL A 42 6.70 1.76 9.13
C VAL A 42 6.20 1.79 10.56
N GLU A 43 6.11 2.98 11.12
CA GLU A 43 5.59 3.17 12.46
C GLU A 43 4.08 3.37 12.38
N THR A 44 3.36 2.49 13.06
CA THR A 44 1.92 2.62 13.25
C THR A 44 1.63 2.58 14.74
N ALA A 45 0.89 3.54 15.24
CA ALA A 45 0.48 3.58 16.63
C ALA A 45 -1.02 3.31 16.72
N ILE A 46 -1.45 2.69 17.82
CA ILE A 46 -2.83 2.81 18.27
C ILE A 46 -2.75 3.74 19.48
N LEU A 47 -3.07 5.02 19.26
CA LEU A 47 -3.08 6.00 20.34
C LEU A 47 -4.04 5.57 21.45
N LYS A 48 -3.71 5.91 22.69
CA LYS A 48 -4.63 5.73 23.82
C LYS A 48 -5.91 6.52 23.51
N PHE A 49 -7.05 5.85 23.61
CA PHE A 49 -8.36 6.46 23.47
C PHE A 49 -9.14 6.32 24.78
N ASN A 50 -10.08 7.24 24.99
CA ASN A 50 -10.97 7.17 26.15
C ASN A 50 -12.01 6.08 25.94
N ALA A 51 -12.31 5.34 27.00
CA ALA A 51 -13.31 4.27 27.01
C ALA A 51 -13.07 3.22 25.89
N SER A 52 -14.13 2.80 25.21
CA SER A 52 -14.08 1.87 24.08
C SER A 52 -14.15 2.61 22.75
N LYS A 53 -13.38 2.16 21.77
CA LYS A 53 -13.44 2.63 20.40
C LYS A 53 -13.82 1.45 19.50
N PRO A 54 -14.78 1.59 18.57
CA PRO A 54 -15.04 0.57 17.58
C PRO A 54 -13.75 0.21 16.85
N ILE A 55 -13.49 -1.08 16.65
CA ILE A 55 -12.25 -1.56 16.02
C ILE A 55 -12.02 -0.94 14.62
N ASN A 56 -13.09 -0.69 13.87
CA ASN A 56 -13.06 -0.04 12.56
C ASN A 56 -12.66 1.45 12.61
N MET A 57 -12.62 2.06 13.80
CA MET A 57 -12.20 3.44 14.01
C MET A 57 -10.77 3.55 14.55
N LEU A 58 -10.06 2.43 14.72
CA LEU A 58 -8.63 2.45 15.07
C LEU A 58 -7.81 3.00 13.91
N GLU A 59 -6.71 3.69 14.21
CA GLU A 59 -5.80 4.25 13.20
C GLU A 59 -5.14 3.15 12.35
N THR A 60 -4.96 1.98 12.94
CA THR A 60 -4.51 0.77 12.25
C THR A 60 -5.42 -0.38 12.64
N PHE A 61 -6.05 -1.00 11.65
CA PHE A 61 -6.95 -2.12 11.85
C PHE A 61 -6.16 -3.43 11.99
N PRO A 62 -6.27 -4.15 13.12
CA PRO A 62 -5.60 -5.44 13.26
C PRO A 62 -6.25 -6.49 12.36
N LEU A 63 -5.51 -6.99 11.35
CA LEU A 63 -6.09 -7.82 10.31
C LEU A 63 -6.78 -9.10 10.82
N HIS A 64 -6.30 -9.68 11.92
CA HIS A 64 -6.87 -10.90 12.51
C HIS A 64 -8.32 -10.75 13.00
N HIS A 65 -8.81 -9.53 13.18
CA HIS A 65 -10.21 -9.24 13.51
C HIS A 65 -11.09 -9.00 12.27
N HIS A 66 -10.53 -9.10 11.06
CA HIS A 66 -11.30 -8.95 9.82
C HIS A 66 -12.15 -10.19 9.59
N LYS A 67 -13.45 -10.01 9.31
CA LYS A 67 -14.37 -11.14 9.03
C LYS A 67 -13.87 -12.04 7.90
N GLU A 68 -13.25 -11.44 6.90
CA GLU A 68 -12.70 -12.12 5.71
C GLU A 68 -11.17 -12.17 5.74
N THR A 69 -10.56 -12.42 6.91
CA THR A 69 -9.09 -12.38 7.08
C THR A 69 -8.35 -13.16 5.97
N LYS A 70 -8.79 -14.38 5.65
CA LYS A 70 -8.15 -15.21 4.62
C LYS A 70 -8.19 -14.57 3.24
N ALA A 71 -9.37 -14.13 2.81
CA ALA A 71 -9.55 -13.50 1.50
C ALA A 71 -8.76 -12.19 1.39
N VAL A 72 -8.69 -11.40 2.47
CA VAL A 72 -7.87 -10.18 2.49
C VAL A 72 -6.38 -10.53 2.36
N ILE A 73 -5.88 -11.53 3.08
CA ILE A 73 -4.49 -11.98 2.97
C ILE A 73 -4.19 -12.46 1.54
N GLU A 74 -5.03 -13.32 0.98
CA GLU A 74 -4.88 -13.83 -0.39
C GLU A 74 -4.86 -12.69 -1.41
N ASN A 75 -5.76 -11.71 -1.28
CA ASN A 75 -5.79 -10.54 -2.13
C ASN A 75 -4.52 -9.69 -2.00
N LEU A 76 -4.03 -9.43 -0.79
CA LEU A 76 -2.81 -8.65 -0.56
C LEU A 76 -1.58 -9.36 -1.12
N VAL A 77 -1.48 -10.67 -0.96
CA VAL A 77 -0.40 -11.49 -1.54
C VAL A 77 -0.49 -11.48 -3.07
N GLY A 78 -1.68 -11.68 -3.64
CA GLY A 78 -1.90 -11.62 -5.10
C GLY A 78 -1.62 -10.25 -5.69
N CYS A 79 -1.90 -9.17 -4.96
CA CYS A 79 -1.48 -7.80 -5.33
C CYS A 79 0.05 -7.68 -5.33
N GLY A 80 0.73 -8.15 -4.29
CA GLY A 80 2.19 -8.14 -4.21
C GLY A 80 2.86 -8.93 -5.34
N GLN A 81 2.36 -10.11 -5.65
CA GLN A 81 2.85 -10.94 -6.76
C GLN A 81 2.66 -10.24 -8.12
N ARG A 82 1.47 -9.66 -8.35
CA ARG A 82 1.20 -8.87 -9.57
C ARG A 82 2.14 -7.67 -9.68
N PHE A 83 2.38 -6.95 -8.59
CA PHE A 83 3.34 -5.85 -8.55
C PHE A 83 4.76 -6.32 -8.89
N CYS A 84 5.22 -7.43 -8.29
CA CYS A 84 6.53 -8.01 -8.60
C CYS A 84 6.65 -8.41 -10.08
N SER A 85 5.57 -8.93 -10.68
CA SER A 85 5.54 -9.28 -12.13
C SER A 85 5.66 -8.07 -13.08
N LEU A 86 5.47 -6.85 -12.54
CA LEU A 86 5.57 -5.59 -13.24
C LEU A 86 6.86 -4.83 -12.90
N MET A 87 7.74 -5.38 -12.05
CA MET A 87 9.04 -4.77 -11.74
C MET A 87 9.89 -4.63 -13.02
N GLY A 88 10.56 -3.48 -13.15
CA GLY A 88 11.30 -3.09 -14.34
C GLY A 88 10.44 -2.38 -15.40
N THR A 89 11.09 -1.89 -16.46
CA THR A 89 10.40 -1.20 -17.56
C THR A 89 9.88 -2.22 -18.56
N ARG A 90 8.54 -2.39 -18.62
CA ARG A 90 7.93 -3.33 -19.57
C ARG A 90 7.02 -2.62 -20.55
N HIS A 91 7.27 -2.85 -21.84
CA HIS A 91 6.33 -2.49 -22.89
C HIS A 91 5.21 -3.52 -22.99
N ARG A 92 3.96 -3.06 -23.04
CA ARG A 92 2.79 -3.91 -23.25
C ARG A 92 1.87 -3.30 -24.29
N GLN A 93 1.24 -4.14 -25.11
CA GLN A 93 0.11 -3.69 -25.92
C GLN A 93 -1.09 -3.50 -25.00
N TYR A 94 -1.70 -2.32 -25.06
CA TYR A 94 -2.87 -1.95 -24.28
C TYR A 94 -3.97 -1.44 -25.22
N ASN A 95 -5.19 -1.87 -24.95
CA ASN A 95 -6.39 -1.40 -25.62
C ASN A 95 -7.44 -1.12 -24.55
N GLY A 96 -7.62 0.15 -24.20
CA GLY A 96 -8.47 0.51 -23.08
C GLY A 96 -8.49 2.00 -22.75
N ARG A 97 -9.02 2.33 -21.58
CA ARG A 97 -9.18 3.70 -21.11
C ARG A 97 -7.97 4.13 -20.30
N ALA A 98 -7.49 5.34 -20.56
CA ALA A 98 -6.44 5.99 -19.78
C ALA A 98 -6.85 7.42 -19.43
N PHE A 99 -6.08 8.05 -18.55
CA PHE A 99 -6.24 9.45 -18.20
C PHE A 99 -4.98 10.21 -18.60
N GLN A 100 -5.15 11.34 -19.28
CA GLN A 100 -4.09 12.26 -19.60
C GLN A 100 -4.38 13.60 -18.94
N MET A 101 -3.39 14.18 -18.26
CA MET A 101 -3.51 15.53 -17.71
C MET A 101 -3.44 16.55 -18.84
N LYS A 102 -4.48 17.36 -19.03
CA LYS A 102 -4.47 18.54 -19.91
C LYS A 102 -4.93 19.75 -19.11
N LYS A 103 -4.12 20.82 -19.12
CA LYS A 103 -4.40 22.05 -18.36
C LYS A 103 -4.75 21.77 -16.88
N GLY A 104 -4.01 20.86 -16.25
CA GLY A 104 -4.23 20.46 -14.84
C GLY A 104 -5.46 19.59 -14.57
N LYS A 105 -6.25 19.22 -15.59
CA LYS A 105 -7.42 18.36 -15.43
C LYS A 105 -7.18 16.97 -16.04
N PRO A 106 -7.57 15.87 -15.36
CA PRO A 106 -7.50 14.54 -15.93
C PRO A 106 -8.59 14.38 -16.99
N ILE A 107 -8.20 14.12 -18.23
CA ILE A 107 -9.11 13.85 -19.35
C ILE A 107 -9.03 12.37 -19.69
N ARG A 108 -10.19 11.71 -19.77
CA ARG A 108 -10.30 10.31 -20.15
C ARG A 108 -10.11 10.15 -21.66
N ILE A 109 -9.21 9.27 -22.06
CA ILE A 109 -8.92 8.95 -23.46
C ILE A 109 -8.95 7.42 -23.66
N THR A 110 -9.24 6.99 -24.88
CA THR A 110 -9.08 5.58 -25.27
C THR A 110 -7.74 5.43 -25.98
N ILE A 111 -6.92 4.48 -25.54
CA ILE A 111 -5.61 4.18 -26.10
C ILE A 111 -5.66 2.77 -26.68
N LYS A 112 -5.18 2.62 -27.92
CA LYS A 112 -4.90 1.33 -28.55
C LYS A 112 -3.46 1.36 -29.07
N GLY A 113 -2.52 0.87 -28.29
CA GLY A 113 -1.10 1.00 -28.61
C GLY A 113 -0.17 0.40 -27.57
N ARG A 114 1.13 0.60 -27.75
CA ARG A 114 2.14 0.18 -26.77
C ARG A 114 2.18 1.19 -25.63
N ILE A 115 2.07 0.70 -24.40
CA ILE A 115 2.31 1.48 -23.18
C ILE A 115 3.60 1.00 -22.53
N MET A 116 4.26 1.92 -21.83
CA MET A 116 5.31 1.58 -20.88
C MET A 116 4.68 1.51 -19.50
N VAL A 117 4.86 0.39 -18.81
CA VAL A 117 4.51 0.28 -17.39
C VAL A 117 5.77 0.60 -16.60
N ASP A 118 5.69 1.63 -15.74
CA ASP A 118 6.75 2.05 -14.86
C ASP A 118 6.28 1.97 -13.39
N PRO A 119 6.72 0.96 -12.62
CA PRO A 119 6.34 0.78 -11.22
C PRO A 119 6.90 1.87 -10.29
N VAL A 120 7.89 2.66 -10.70
CA VAL A 120 8.44 3.77 -9.89
C VAL A 120 7.44 4.91 -9.74
N LYS A 121 6.48 5.02 -10.67
CA LYS A 121 5.50 6.10 -10.74
C LYS A 121 4.14 5.74 -10.14
N PHE A 122 4.03 4.58 -9.48
CA PHE A 122 2.82 4.13 -8.78
C PHE A 122 2.65 4.76 -7.40
#